data_AF-A0A2M7U927-F1
#
_entry.id   AF-A0A2M7U927-F1
#
_cell.length_a   1.000
_cell.length_b   1.000
_cell.length_c   1.000
_cell.angle_alpha   90.00
_cell.angle_beta   90.00
_cell.angle_gamma   90.00
#
_symmetry.space_group_name_H-M   'P 1'
#
loop_
_entity.id
_entity.type
_entity.pdbx_description
1 polymer ?
#
loop_
_entity_poly.entity_id
_entity_poly.type
_entity_poly.pdbx_seq_one_letter_code
_entity_poly.pdbx_strand_id
1 'polypeptide(L)'
;MNTCYHCGKTVLFGRSHTHHRGVAGGRWKKRAPKTQRIFRVNFVRLSIIENRKEKRVKLCANCLKRVRKDMRDGKKPFVQLKSTLTSSPSSSLKTG
;
A
#
# COMPACT_ATOMS: atom_id res chain seq x y z
N MET A 1 -14.64 5.27 6.39
CA MET A 1 -13.22 5.68 6.30
C MET A 1 -12.43 4.60 5.56
N ASN A 2 -11.56 4.95 4.59
CA ASN A 2 -10.69 3.94 3.96
C ASN A 2 -9.46 3.72 4.84
N THR A 3 -9.31 2.50 5.37
CA THR A 3 -8.19 2.08 6.21
C THR A 3 -7.43 0.94 5.55
N CYS A 4 -6.13 0.87 5.78
CA CYS A 4 -5.35 -0.31 5.41
C CYS A 4 -5.75 -1.48 6.32
N TYR A 5 -6.01 -2.66 5.73
CA TYR A 5 -6.37 -3.86 6.46
C TYR A 5 -5.34 -4.27 7.53
N HIS A 6 -4.05 -4.14 7.22
CA HIS A 6 -2.99 -4.59 8.13
C HIS A 6 -2.48 -3.50 9.08
N CYS A 7 -2.14 -2.31 8.57
CA CYS A 7 -1.50 -1.26 9.38
C CYS A 7 -2.43 -0.12 9.81
N GLY A 8 -3.73 -0.20 9.49
CA GLY A 8 -4.71 0.83 9.87
C GLY A 8 -4.54 2.19 9.20
N LYS A 9 -3.50 2.41 8.38
CA LYS A 9 -3.20 3.71 7.75
C LYS A 9 -4.43 4.31 7.06
N THR A 10 -4.65 5.59 7.34
CA THR A 10 -5.70 6.44 6.79
C THR A 10 -5.09 7.65 6.07
N VAL A 11 -5.95 8.54 5.58
CA VAL A 11 -5.52 9.83 5.03
C VAL A 11 -4.74 10.63 6.08
N LEU A 12 -3.68 11.32 5.64
CA LEU A 12 -2.91 12.21 6.49
C LEU A 12 -3.25 13.66 6.13
N PHE A 13 -3.46 14.49 7.15
CA PHE A 13 -3.62 15.92 6.97
C PHE A 13 -2.26 16.58 7.06
N GLY A 14 -1.94 17.42 6.08
CA GLY A 14 -0.73 18.22 6.14
C GLY A 14 -0.88 19.51 5.35
N ARG A 15 0.24 20.14 5.03
CA ARG A 15 0.25 21.48 4.45
C ARG A 15 1.28 21.58 3.35
N SER A 16 1.03 22.45 2.38
CA SER A 16 1.94 22.72 1.27
C SER A 16 2.52 24.12 1.41
N HIS A 17 3.86 24.21 1.49
CA HIS A 17 4.61 25.46 1.66
C HIS A 17 5.82 25.45 0.73
N THR A 18 5.59 25.63 -0.57
CA THR A 18 6.68 25.63 -1.56
C THR A 18 7.10 27.05 -1.87
N HIS A 19 8.38 27.34 -1.67
CA HIS A 19 9.01 28.60 -2.05
C HIS A 19 9.63 28.48 -3.45
N HIS A 20 9.57 29.54 -4.26
CA HIS A 20 10.31 29.62 -5.52
C HIS A 20 11.80 29.87 -5.28
N ARG A 21 12.67 29.56 -6.24
CA ARG A 21 14.11 29.92 -6.16
C ARG A 21 14.27 31.44 -5.98
N GLY A 22 15.25 31.85 -5.16
CA GLY A 22 15.59 33.27 -4.94
C GLY A 22 14.85 33.99 -3.81
N VAL A 23 13.91 33.35 -3.11
CA VAL A 23 13.14 33.98 -2.01
C VAL A 23 13.61 33.62 -0.60
N ALA A 24 14.63 32.76 -0.48
CA ALA A 24 15.20 32.32 0.80
C ALA A 24 16.19 33.34 1.43
N GLY A 25 16.62 34.35 0.67
CA GLY A 25 17.63 35.35 1.07
C GLY A 25 17.16 36.45 2.03
N GLY A 26 16.26 36.16 2.97
CA GLY A 26 16.04 37.04 4.14
C GLY A 26 14.89 38.06 4.07
N ARG A 27 14.14 38.19 2.97
CA ARG A 27 12.90 39.00 2.96
C ARG A 27 11.69 38.17 3.41
N TRP A 28 11.45 38.12 4.72
CA TRP A 28 10.29 37.46 5.35
C TRP A 28 8.93 37.90 4.80
N LYS A 29 8.85 39.10 4.20
CA LYS A 29 7.65 39.67 3.56
C LYS A 29 7.07 38.84 2.41
N LYS A 30 7.85 37.94 1.79
CA LYS A 30 7.40 37.06 0.68
C LYS A 30 7.37 35.58 1.06
N ARG A 31 6.99 35.26 2.31
CA ARG A 31 6.85 33.87 2.76
C ARG A 31 5.71 33.18 2.00
N ALA A 32 5.94 31.93 1.60
CA ALA A 32 4.95 31.13 0.89
C ALA A 32 3.69 30.91 1.76
N PRO A 33 2.49 31.06 1.19
CA PRO A 33 1.24 30.89 1.92
C PRO A 33 1.05 29.44 2.34
N LYS A 34 0.38 29.26 3.48
CA LYS A 34 0.14 27.95 4.08
C LYS A 34 -1.18 27.33 3.65
N THR A 35 -1.17 26.48 2.63
CA THR A 35 -2.39 25.80 2.17
C THR A 35 -2.53 24.39 2.77
N GLN A 36 -3.75 24.05 3.20
CA GLN A 36 -4.08 22.73 3.72
C GLN A 36 -4.12 21.71 2.57
N ARG A 37 -3.59 20.51 2.79
CA ARG A 37 -3.58 19.43 1.82
C ARG A 37 -3.87 18.10 2.50
N ILE A 38 -4.71 17.29 1.86
CA ILE A 38 -4.98 15.91 2.27
C ILE A 38 -4.06 14.98 1.48
N PHE A 39 -3.20 14.26 2.18
CA PHE A 39 -2.36 13.21 1.62
C PHE A 39 -3.11 11.89 1.65
N ARG A 40 -3.61 11.46 0.49
CA ARG A 40 -4.30 10.18 0.34
C ARG A 40 -3.29 9.05 0.26
N VAL A 41 -3.57 7.96 0.97
CA VAL A 41 -2.80 6.72 0.86
C VAL A 41 -3.16 6.01 -0.44
N ASN A 42 -2.16 5.45 -1.13
CA ASN A 42 -2.38 4.58 -2.27
C ASN A 42 -2.86 3.19 -1.78
N PHE A 43 -4.16 2.93 -1.92
CA PHE A 43 -4.79 1.66 -1.57
C PHE A 43 -5.00 0.79 -2.81
N VAL A 44 -4.64 -0.48 -2.69
CA VAL A 44 -4.90 -1.52 -3.68
C VAL A 44 -5.94 -2.48 -3.11
N ARG A 45 -7.01 -2.74 -3.89
CA ARG A 45 -8.02 -3.75 -3.55
C ARG A 45 -7.54 -5.12 -4.03
N LEU A 46 -7.60 -6.14 -3.17
CA LEU A 46 -7.20 -7.50 -3.53
C LEU A 46 -7.96 -8.55 -2.71
N SER A 47 -7.98 -9.79 -3.20
CA SER A 47 -8.50 -10.95 -2.47
C SER A 47 -7.40 -11.62 -1.65
N ILE A 48 -7.64 -11.77 -0.36
CA ILE A 48 -6.83 -12.58 0.56
C ILE A 48 -7.58 -13.84 0.97
N ILE A 49 -6.84 -14.86 1.39
CA ILE A 49 -7.39 -16.00 2.11
C ILE A 49 -7.07 -15.83 3.60
N GLU A 50 -8.11 -15.86 4.42
CA GLU A 50 -8.02 -15.74 5.87
C GLU A 50 -9.01 -16.73 6.49
N ASN A 51 -8.57 -17.56 7.44
CA ASN A 51 -9.40 -18.60 8.07
C ASN A 51 -10.14 -19.50 7.05
N ARG A 52 -9.44 -19.90 5.97
CA ARG A 52 -9.98 -20.69 4.84
C ARG A 52 -11.13 -20.02 4.06
N LYS A 53 -11.39 -18.73 4.29
CA LYS A 53 -12.39 -17.95 3.57
C LYS A 53 -11.72 -16.89 2.70
N GLU A 54 -12.30 -16.66 1.52
CA GLU A 54 -11.89 -15.56 0.66
C GLU A 54 -12.48 -14.25 1.16
N LYS A 55 -11.64 -13.22 1.27
CA LYS A 55 -12.04 -11.87 1.67
C LYS A 55 -11.41 -10.83 0.77
N ARG A 56 -12.23 -9.89 0.29
CA ARG A 56 -11.75 -8.71 -0.44
C ARG A 56 -11.37 -7.62 0.56
N VAL A 57 -10.12 -7.18 0.52
CA VAL A 57 -9.57 -6.18 1.45
C VAL A 57 -8.84 -5.05 0.69
N LYS A 58 -8.64 -3.92 1.38
CA LYS A 58 -7.80 -2.81 0.92
C LYS A 58 -6.47 -2.84 1.65
N LEU A 59 -5.37 -2.91 0.92
CA LEU A 59 -4.01 -2.79 1.47
C LEU A 59 -3.31 -1.56 0.92
N CYS A 60 -2.50 -0.90 1.73
CA CYS A 60 -1.64 0.17 1.24
C CYS A 60 -0.46 -0.43 0.46
N ALA A 61 0.08 0.35 -0.49
CA ALA A 61 1.18 -0.11 -1.35
C ALA A 61 2.41 -0.63 -0.57
N ASN A 62 2.74 -0.04 0.58
CA ASN A 62 3.87 -0.49 1.41
C ASN A 62 3.63 -1.88 2.01
N CYS A 63 2.42 -2.16 2.50
CA CYS A 63 2.05 -3.47 3.01
C CYS A 63 2.06 -4.52 1.90
N LEU A 64 1.50 -4.19 0.73
CA LEU A 64 1.55 -5.08 -0.43
C LEU A 64 3.00 -5.38 -0.87
N LYS A 65 3.87 -4.37 -0.87
CA LYS A 65 5.29 -4.53 -1.18
C LYS A 65 5.99 -5.47 -0.19
N ARG A 66 5.67 -5.37 1.11
CA ARG A 66 6.21 -6.29 2.14
C ARG A 66 5.75 -7.72 1.92
N VAL A 67 4.45 -7.95 1.70
CA VAL A 67 3.92 -9.30 1.38
C VAL A 67 4.65 -9.91 0.21
N ARG A 68 4.78 -9.19 -0.91
CA ARG A 68 5.50 -9.67 -2.11
C ARG A 68 6.99 -9.89 -1.87
N LYS A 69 7.59 -9.18 -0.91
CA LYS A 69 8.99 -9.41 -0.53
C LYS A 69 9.12 -10.68 0.29
N ASP A 70 8.32 -10.83 1.34
CA ASP A 70 8.34 -12.00 2.21
C ASP A 70 8.11 -13.28 1.41
N MET A 71 7.17 -13.25 0.45
CA MET A 71 6.92 -14.37 -0.47
C MET A 71 8.12 -14.73 -1.35
N ARG A 72 8.90 -13.74 -1.82
CA ARG A 72 10.11 -13.98 -2.62
C ARG A 72 11.25 -14.50 -1.75
N ASP A 73 11.34 -14.03 -0.52
CA ASP A 73 12.38 -14.39 0.45
C ASP A 73 12.07 -15.73 1.16
N GLY A 74 10.98 -16.43 0.81
CA GLY A 74 10.54 -17.68 1.45
C GLY A 74 10.01 -17.51 2.88
N LYS A 75 9.78 -16.27 3.33
CA LYS A 75 9.24 -15.96 4.66
C LYS A 75 7.72 -16.01 4.63
N LYS A 76 7.12 -16.40 5.76
CA LYS A 76 5.66 -16.42 5.90
C LYS A 76 5.10 -14.99 5.92
N PRO A 77 4.34 -14.55 4.90
CA PRO A 77 3.73 -13.22 4.91
C PRO A 77 2.58 -13.16 5.91
N PHE A 78 2.24 -11.95 6.37
CA PHE A 78 1.13 -11.72 7.29
C PHE A 78 -0.26 -11.89 6.65
N VAL A 79 -0.36 -11.94 5.32
CA VAL A 79 -1.57 -12.30 4.56
C VAL A 79 -1.22 -13.24 3.41
N GLN A 80 -2.11 -14.17 3.10
CA GLN A 80 -1.99 -15.02 1.92
C GLN A 80 -2.79 -14.43 0.77
N LEU A 81 -2.13 -14.20 -0.37
CA LEU A 81 -2.77 -13.69 -1.58
C LEU A 81 -3.44 -14.84 -2.35
N LYS A 82 -4.66 -14.62 -2.87
CA LYS A 82 -5.35 -15.63 -3.68
C LYS A 82 -4.58 -15.96 -4.96
N SER A 83 -4.01 -14.95 -5.62
CA SER A 83 -3.36 -15.08 -6.93
C SER A 83 -2.16 -16.04 -6.94
N THR A 84 -1.56 -16.29 -5.78
CA THR A 84 -0.37 -17.14 -5.64
C THR A 84 -0.71 -18.59 -5.33
N LEU A 85 -1.98 -18.91 -5.07
CA LEU A 85 -2.45 -20.28 -4.82
C LEU A 85 -2.97 -20.96 -6.08
N THR A 86 -3.22 -20.20 -7.15
CA THR A 86 -3.72 -20.70 -8.45
C THR A 86 -2.65 -21.31 -9.35
N SER A 87 -1.38 -21.36 -8.93
CA SER A 87 -0.28 -21.99 -9.68
C SER A 87 0.13 -23.35 -9.10
N SER A 88 -0.83 -24.17 -8.67
CA SER A 88 -0.58 -25.62 -8.61
C SER A 88 -0.55 -26.11 -10.06
N PRO A 89 0.57 -26.66 -10.58
CA PRO A 89 0.48 -27.43 -11.82
C PRO A 89 -0.49 -28.57 -11.52
N SER A 90 -1.58 -28.62 -12.27
CA SER A 90 -2.40 -29.82 -12.37
C SER A 90 -1.46 -30.96 -12.72
N SER A 91 -1.18 -31.84 -11.75
CA SER A 91 -0.58 -33.14 -12.01
C SER A 91 -1.55 -33.88 -12.91
N SER A 92 -1.34 -33.80 -14.22
CA SER A 92 -2.00 -34.66 -15.18
C SER A 92 -1.58 -36.08 -14.84
N LEU A 93 -2.49 -36.85 -14.26
CA LEU A 93 -2.37 -38.30 -14.18
C LEU A 93 -2.14 -38.82 -15.60
N LYS A 94 -0.96 -39.37 -15.88
CA LYS A 94 -0.77 -40.27 -17.01
C LYS A 94 -1.20 -41.65 -16.54
N THR A 95 -2.41 -42.04 -16.91
CA THR A 95 -2.88 -43.42 -16.91
C THR A 95 -2.65 -43.96 -18.32
N GLY A 96 -2.04 -45.13 -18.45
CA GLY A 96 -1.84 -45.84 -19.72
C GLY A 96 -0.39 -46.09 -20.05
#